data_AF-A0A1A8Z511-F1
#
_entry.id   AF-A0A1A8Z511-F1
#
_cell.length_a   1.000
_cell.length_b   1.000
_cell.length_c   1.000
_cell.angle_alpha   90.00
_cell.angle_beta   90.00
_cell.angle_gamma   90.00
#
_symmetry.space_group_name_H-M   'P 1'
#
loop_
_entity.id
_entity.type
_entity.pdbx_description
1 polymer ?
#
loop_
_entity_poly.entity_id
_entity_poly.type
_entity_poly.pdbx_seq_one_letter_code
_entity_poly.pdbx_strand_id
1 'polypeptide(L)'
;MSDPAGPPPLPVGPVFAPLPRAAVAAFTRTDASPPRYVIHLPVLVGGLDAALGLARTLARSLATRPEVDVAGATVSEEDTQHVRHWVFCDWIMPDRRRCYLPAGHSGPCGPEEPP
;
A
#
# COMPACT_ATOMS: atom_id res chain seq x y z
N MET A 1 -37.55 -52.43 13.24
CA MET A 1 -37.19 -51.55 12.12
C MET A 1 -37.34 -50.13 12.62
N SER A 2 -36.24 -49.53 13.09
CA SER A 2 -36.20 -48.15 13.58
C SER A 2 -35.50 -47.31 12.52
N ASP A 3 -36.20 -46.28 12.06
CA ASP A 3 -35.75 -45.30 11.07
C ASP A 3 -34.75 -44.32 11.73
N PRO A 4 -33.51 -44.16 11.25
CA PRO A 4 -32.62 -43.14 11.78
C PRO A 4 -33.01 -41.79 11.20
N ALA A 5 -33.64 -40.94 12.02
CA ALA A 5 -33.84 -39.53 11.70
C ALA A 5 -32.50 -38.90 11.30
N GLY A 6 -32.35 -38.56 10.02
CA GLY A 6 -31.20 -37.84 9.50
C GLY A 6 -31.09 -36.45 10.14
N PRO A 7 -29.90 -35.82 10.08
CA PRO A 7 -29.71 -34.49 10.65
C PRO A 7 -30.68 -33.49 10.01
N PRO A 8 -31.18 -32.50 10.78
CA PRO A 8 -32.12 -31.51 10.26
C PRO A 8 -31.49 -30.75 9.09
N PRO A 9 -32.28 -30.39 8.06
CA PRO A 9 -31.77 -29.63 6.93
C PRO A 9 -31.22 -28.28 7.40
N LEU A 10 -30.07 -27.89 6.85
CA LEU A 10 -29.48 -26.57 7.13
C LEU A 10 -30.43 -25.47 6.63
N PRO A 11 -30.57 -24.35 7.37
CA PRO A 11 -31.45 -23.26 6.96
C PRO A 11 -30.96 -22.63 5.66
N VAL A 12 -31.77 -22.75 4.60
CA VAL A 12 -31.54 -22.14 3.29
C VAL A 12 -32.05 -20.70 3.32
N GLY A 13 -31.37 -19.83 4.07
CA GLY A 13 -31.58 -18.38 4.00
C GLY A 13 -30.88 -17.78 2.78
N PRO A 14 -31.27 -16.57 2.33
CA PRO A 14 -30.55 -15.90 1.25
C PRO A 14 -29.10 -15.68 1.68
N VAL A 15 -28.17 -16.33 0.97
CA VAL A 15 -26.71 -16.25 1.21
C VAL A 15 -26.18 -14.82 1.06
N PHE A 16 -26.98 -13.91 0.50
CA PHE A 16 -26.71 -12.48 0.38
C PHE A 16 -27.89 -11.64 0.88
N ALA A 17 -28.14 -11.65 2.18
CA ALA A 17 -28.89 -10.55 2.78
C ALA A 17 -28.02 -9.28 2.71
N PRO A 18 -28.50 -8.15 2.16
CA PRO A 18 -27.74 -6.90 2.22
C PRO A 18 -27.48 -6.56 3.69
N LEU A 19 -26.22 -6.30 4.01
CA LEU A 19 -25.83 -5.96 5.38
C LEU A 19 -26.66 -4.75 5.84
N PRO A 20 -27.14 -4.76 7.09
CA PRO A 20 -27.83 -3.59 7.64
C PRO A 20 -26.91 -2.38 7.52
N ARG A 21 -27.50 -1.22 7.19
CA ARG A 21 -26.75 0.01 6.91
C ARG A 21 -25.78 0.40 8.04
N ALA A 22 -26.10 0.05 9.28
CA ALA A 22 -25.23 0.22 10.45
C ALA A 22 -24.00 -0.71 10.44
N ALA A 23 -24.13 -1.95 9.96
CA ALA A 23 -22.99 -2.84 9.76
C ALA A 23 -22.11 -2.33 8.60
N VAL A 24 -22.72 -1.89 7.49
CA VAL A 24 -21.99 -1.22 6.41
C VAL A 24 -21.25 0.01 6.93
N ALA A 25 -21.90 0.84 7.75
CA ALA A 25 -21.31 2.03 8.38
C ALA A 25 -20.13 1.69 9.33
N ALA A 26 -20.20 0.55 10.02
CA ALA A 26 -19.11 0.07 10.88
C ALA A 26 -17.91 -0.46 10.06
N PHE A 27 -18.14 -1.01 8.86
CA PHE A 27 -17.09 -1.43 7.92
C PHE A 27 -16.54 -0.27 7.07
N THR A 28 -17.36 0.76 6.79
CA THR A 28 -16.85 2.04 6.31
C THR A 28 -16.19 2.73 7.50
N ARG A 29 -15.00 2.24 7.83
CA ARG A 29 -14.04 2.92 8.70
C ARG A 29 -14.17 4.42 8.45
N THR A 30 -14.70 5.14 9.43
CA THR A 30 -14.44 6.56 9.53
C THR A 30 -12.98 6.60 9.93
N ASP A 31 -12.09 6.53 8.94
CA ASP A 31 -10.66 6.64 9.19
C ASP A 31 -10.51 8.03 9.78
N ALA A 32 -10.34 8.12 11.11
CA ALA A 32 -9.98 9.36 11.78
C ALA A 32 -8.54 9.79 11.42
N SER A 33 -7.90 9.09 10.48
CA SER A 33 -6.63 9.48 9.89
C SER A 33 -6.81 10.79 9.14
N PRO A 34 -5.89 11.76 9.33
CA PRO A 34 -5.90 12.97 8.54
C PRO A 34 -5.82 12.64 7.04
N PRO A 35 -6.38 13.51 6.17
CA PRO A 35 -6.25 13.35 4.72
C PRO A 35 -4.77 13.29 4.32
N ARG A 36 -4.45 12.40 3.38
CA ARG A 36 -3.10 12.28 2.81
C ARG A 36 -2.96 13.24 1.64
N TYR A 37 -1.94 14.09 1.71
CA TYR A 37 -1.57 15.03 0.64
C TYR A 37 -0.34 14.53 -0.12
N VAL A 38 -0.18 14.98 -1.36
CA VAL A 38 0.98 14.67 -2.21
C VAL A 38 1.58 15.99 -2.70
N ILE A 39 2.91 16.11 -2.60
CA ILE A 39 3.65 17.26 -3.13
C ILE A 39 4.09 16.89 -4.55
N HIS A 40 3.61 17.64 -5.54
CA HIS A 40 4.10 17.54 -6.91
C HIS A 40 5.27 18.51 -7.07
N LEU A 41 6.46 17.97 -7.28
CA LEU A 41 7.68 18.74 -7.53
C LEU A 41 8.26 18.33 -8.89
N PRO A 42 8.02 19.11 -9.95
CA PRO A 42 8.57 18.83 -11.27
C PRO A 42 10.11 18.86 -11.25
N VAL A 43 10.74 17.94 -11.97
CA VAL A 43 12.19 17.84 -12.11
C VAL A 43 12.56 17.50 -13.55
N LEU A 44 13.67 18.06 -14.04
CA LEU A 44 14.18 17.80 -15.39
C LEU A 44 15.39 16.88 -15.29
N VAL A 45 15.22 15.61 -15.69
CA VAL A 45 16.25 14.57 -15.64
C VAL A 45 16.17 13.70 -16.90
N GLY A 46 17.26 13.00 -17.21
CA GLY A 46 17.43 12.24 -18.45
C GLY A 46 16.62 10.95 -18.59
N GLY A 47 15.45 10.84 -17.95
CA GLY A 47 14.56 9.67 -18.03
C GLY A 47 14.20 9.05 -16.67
N LEU A 48 13.45 7.95 -16.72
CA LEU A 48 12.87 7.31 -15.53
C LEU A 48 13.92 6.84 -14.52
N ASP A 49 15.00 6.18 -14.95
CA ASP A 49 16.04 5.70 -14.03
C ASP A 49 16.72 6.84 -13.28
N ALA A 50 16.99 7.95 -13.97
CA ALA A 50 17.54 9.16 -13.35
C ALA A 50 16.53 9.80 -12.38
N ALA A 51 15.24 9.79 -12.72
CA ALA A 51 14.18 10.28 -11.85
C ALA A 51 14.02 9.42 -10.59
N LEU A 52 14.05 8.09 -10.71
CA LEU A 52 14.05 7.17 -9.56
C LEU A 52 15.31 7.36 -8.71
N GLY A 53 16.46 7.60 -9.33
CA GLY A 53 17.71 7.96 -8.66
C GLY A 53 17.60 9.22 -7.80
N LEU A 54 17.14 10.32 -8.40
CA LEU A 54 16.92 11.58 -7.70
C LEU A 54 15.88 11.43 -6.58
N ALA A 55 14.78 10.73 -6.86
CA ALA A 55 13.72 10.50 -5.88
C ALA A 55 14.22 9.73 -4.65
N ARG A 56 15.06 8.70 -4.82
CA ARG A 56 15.72 8.01 -3.68
C ARG A 56 16.54 8.97 -2.84
N THR A 57 17.38 9.80 -3.48
CA THR A 57 18.20 10.79 -2.79
C THR A 57 17.35 11.78 -2.00
N LEU A 58 16.30 12.34 -2.60
CA LEU A 58 15.38 13.26 -1.94
C LEU A 58 14.65 12.60 -0.78
N ALA A 59 14.14 11.38 -0.98
CA ALA A 59 13.41 10.65 0.04
C ALA A 59 14.30 10.32 1.26
N ARG A 60 15.57 9.96 1.03
CA ARG A 60 16.56 9.77 2.11
C ARG A 60 16.85 11.07 2.87
N SER A 61 17.02 12.20 2.17
CA SER A 61 17.21 13.50 2.81
C SER A 61 16.02 13.94 3.67
N LEU A 62 14.82 13.46 3.34
CA LEU A 62 13.58 13.73 4.08
C LEU A 62 13.24 12.68 5.14
N ALA A 63 14.03 11.60 5.28
CA ALA A 63 13.69 10.47 6.16
C ALA A 63 13.57 10.82 7.65
N THR A 64 14.15 11.94 8.09
CA THR A 64 14.02 12.44 9.47
C THR A 64 12.68 13.11 9.75
N ARG A 65 11.82 13.28 8.73
CA ARG A 65 10.54 13.96 8.82
C ARG A 65 9.41 12.95 9.03
N PRO A 66 8.75 12.92 10.21
CA PRO A 66 7.68 11.97 10.49
C PRO A 66 6.44 12.18 9.61
N GLU A 67 6.32 13.35 8.97
CA GLU A 67 5.25 13.65 8.02
C GLU A 67 5.46 13.00 6.64
N VAL A 68 6.68 12.54 6.34
CA VAL A 68 7.06 12.03 5.02
C VAL A 68 7.09 10.51 5.02
N ASP A 69 6.19 9.92 4.24
CA ASP A 69 6.19 8.49 3.95
C ASP A 69 7.17 8.15 2.82
N VAL A 70 8.43 7.91 3.20
CA VAL A 70 9.54 7.62 2.26
C VAL A 70 9.31 6.35 1.45
N ALA A 71 8.86 5.25 2.08
CA ALA A 71 8.65 4.00 1.37
C ALA A 71 7.45 4.07 0.41
N GLY A 72 6.49 4.96 0.71
CA GLY A 72 5.37 5.33 -0.16
C GLY A 72 5.71 6.18 -1.38
N ALA A 73 7.00 6.47 -1.64
CA ALA A 73 7.42 7.38 -2.71
C ALA A 73 7.24 6.78 -4.10
N THR A 74 6.72 7.60 -5.02
CA THR A 74 6.49 7.25 -6.43
C THR A 74 6.96 8.37 -7.35
N VAL A 75 7.41 8.01 -8.55
CA VAL A 75 7.73 8.92 -9.65
C VAL A 75 6.75 8.70 -10.79
N SER A 76 6.42 9.75 -11.53
CA SER A 76 5.65 9.70 -12.77
C SER A 76 6.22 10.72 -13.75
N GLU A 77 5.96 10.54 -15.05
CA GLU A 77 6.13 11.65 -15.98
C GLU A 77 5.08 12.74 -15.71
N GLU A 78 5.40 13.99 -16.07
CA GLU A 78 4.55 15.15 -15.80
C GLU A 78 3.18 15.05 -16.50
N ASP A 79 3.16 14.58 -17.75
CA ASP A 79 1.93 14.45 -18.54
C ASP A 79 1.15 13.15 -18.23
N THR A 80 1.76 12.19 -17.54
CA THR A 80 1.16 10.88 -17.24
C THR A 80 1.19 10.54 -15.75
N GLN A 81 0.83 11.50 -14.89
CA GLN A 81 0.89 11.34 -13.42
C GLN A 81 0.07 10.18 -12.81
N HIS A 82 -0.84 9.61 -13.58
CA HIS A 82 -1.58 8.41 -13.20
C HIS A 82 -0.72 7.13 -13.29
N VAL A 83 0.34 7.15 -14.10
CA VAL A 83 1.35 6.09 -14.20
C VAL A 83 2.41 6.32 -13.12
N ARG A 84 2.36 5.53 -12.06
CA ARG A 84 3.25 5.68 -10.90
C ARG A 84 4.27 4.56 -10.86
N HIS A 85 5.53 4.92 -10.84
CA HIS A 85 6.66 4.04 -10.63
C HIS A 85 7.09 4.11 -9.17
N TRP A 86 7.12 2.96 -8.49
CA TRP A 86 7.61 2.88 -7.12
C TRP A 86 9.10 3.21 -7.06
N VAL A 87 9.49 4.02 -6.07
CA VAL A 87 10.90 4.37 -5.85
C VAL A 87 11.62 3.25 -5.09
N PHE A 88 10.92 2.65 -4.13
CA PHE A 88 11.39 1.57 -3.28
C PHE A 88 10.52 0.32 -3.46
N CYS A 89 11.01 -0.83 -3.01
CA CYS A 89 10.27 -2.08 -3.07
C CYS A 89 8.96 -2.06 -2.26
N ASP A 90 8.90 -1.34 -1.13
CA ASP A 90 7.71 -1.16 -0.27
C ASP A 90 7.10 -2.45 0.31
N TRP A 91 7.65 -3.63 0.01
CA TRP A 91 7.16 -4.90 0.55
C TRP A 91 7.29 -4.92 2.08
N ILE A 92 6.17 -5.21 2.76
CA ILE A 92 6.15 -5.54 4.19
C ILE A 92 6.92 -6.83 4.47
N MET A 93 8.03 -6.71 5.21
CA MET A 93 8.88 -7.82 5.66
C MET A 93 8.32 -8.48 6.95
N PRO A 94 8.81 -9.66 7.37
CA PRO A 94 8.32 -10.37 8.56
C PRO A 94 8.39 -9.58 9.87
N ASP A 95 9.33 -8.64 9.97
CA ASP A 95 9.46 -7.71 11.09
C ASP A 95 8.47 -6.53 11.04
N ARG A 96 7.51 -6.57 10.10
CA ARG A 96 6.50 -5.53 9.81
C ARG A 96 7.07 -4.20 9.34
N ARG A 97 8.36 -4.15 8.98
CA ARG A 97 8.96 -2.99 8.32
C ARG A 97 8.83 -3.11 6.81
N ARG A 98 8.93 -1.99 6.11
CA ARG A 98 8.96 -1.96 4.64
C ARG A 98 10.39 -2.13 4.12
N CYS A 99 10.52 -2.81 3.00
CA CYS A 99 11.78 -2.89 2.27
C CYS A 99 12.15 -1.53 1.67
N TYR A 100 13.37 -1.07 1.94
CA TYR A 100 13.91 0.20 1.45
C TYR A 100 14.86 0.04 0.26
N LEU A 101 15.01 -1.17 -0.28
CA LEU A 101 15.79 -1.39 -1.49
C LEU A 101 15.08 -0.78 -2.72
N PRO A 102 15.81 -0.46 -3.81
CA PRO A 102 15.21 0.05 -5.04
C PRO A 102 14.08 -0.84 -5.55
N ALA A 103 13.02 -0.25 -6.09
CA ALA A 103 11.95 -1.03 -6.72
C ALA A 103 12.54 -1.96 -7.81
N GLY A 104 12.09 -3.22 -7.83
CA GLY A 104 12.59 -4.22 -8.77
C GLY A 104 14.01 -4.73 -8.49
N HIS A 105 14.57 -4.48 -7.29
CA HIS A 105 15.87 -5.02 -6.92
C HIS A 105 15.92 -6.55 -7.05
N SER A 106 17.09 -7.07 -7.45
CA SER A 106 17.38 -8.50 -7.38
C SER A 106 17.72 -8.91 -5.95
N GLY A 107 17.44 -10.17 -5.60
CA GLY A 107 17.75 -10.73 -4.29
C GLY A 107 16.65 -10.52 -3.24
N PRO A 108 16.84 -11.08 -2.03
CA PRO A 108 15.83 -11.00 -0.98
C PRO A 108 15.64 -9.56 -0.50
N CYS A 109 14.42 -9.24 -0.06
CA CYS A 109 14.15 -8.00 0.65
C CYS A 109 14.98 -7.94 1.93
N GLY A 110 15.49 -6.75 2.26
CA GLY A 110 16.25 -6.51 3.47
C GLY A 110 16.18 -5.04 3.89
N PRO A 111 16.56 -4.72 5.14
CA PRO A 111 16.76 -3.34 5.51
C PRO A 111 17.84 -2.74 4.61
N GLU A 112 17.55 -1.61 3.98
CA GLU A 112 18.61 -0.69 3.60
C GLU A 112 19.11 -0.09 4.92
N GLU A 113 20.39 -0.30 5.27
CA GLU A 113 20.97 0.34 6.45
C GLU A 113 20.81 1.86 6.30
N PRO A 114 20.04 2.56 7.17
CA PRO A 114 20.05 4.01 7.16
C PRO A 114 21.40 4.48 7.70
N PRO A 115 21.98 5.58 7.20
CA PRO A 115 23.18 6.15 7.80
C PRO A 115 22.97 6.51 9.28
#